data_AF-A0AA39G6W2-F1
#
_entry.id   AF-A0AA39G6W2-F1
#
_cell.length_a   1.000
_cell.length_b   1.000
_cell.length_c   1.000
_cell.angle_alpha   90.00
_cell.angle_beta   90.00
_cell.angle_gamma   90.00
#
_symmetry.space_group_name_H-M   'P 1'
#
loop_
_entity.id
_entity.type
_entity.pdbx_description
1 polymer ?
#
loop_
_entity_poly.entity_id
_entity_poly.type
_entity_poly.pdbx_seq_one_letter_code
_entity_poly.pdbx_strand_id
1 'polypeptide(L)'
;MSLVSQLLFTSSQNFKQSLLIPVSANLEFIRNAAKKAGGTARNQGGNSCKAKHRGWKIAEGYAQAGKILATQNTLRWHPGLHVGMGRNGTLYAMEAGKVIVTCEKVDLDWEHSWVKRNYSGREGLTIYKKHYNVIPEKQHDCFKLIDAV
;
A
#
# COMPACT_ATOMS: atom_id res chain seq x y z
N MET A 1 -17.55 18.17 89.28
CA MET A 1 -18.47 18.95 90.13
C MET A 1 -19.16 20.00 89.26
N SER A 2 -20.50 19.92 89.19
CA SER A 2 -21.44 20.89 88.59
C SER A 2 -21.53 20.89 87.04
N LEU A 3 -22.50 20.19 86.43
CA LEU A 3 -23.91 20.58 86.18
C LEU A 3 -24.01 21.65 85.07
N VAL A 4 -24.34 21.31 83.81
CA VAL A 4 -25.67 21.02 83.20
C VAL A 4 -26.53 22.27 82.98
N SER A 5 -27.15 22.34 81.78
CA SER A 5 -28.38 23.07 81.42
C SER A 5 -28.23 24.57 81.11
N GLN A 6 -28.74 25.13 79.99
CA GLN A 6 -30.10 25.03 79.44
C GLN A 6 -30.11 25.38 77.93
N LEU A 7 -30.89 24.62 77.15
CA LEU A 7 -31.40 25.00 75.84
C LEU A 7 -32.72 25.77 76.02
N LEU A 8 -32.95 26.82 75.22
CA LEU A 8 -34.29 27.33 74.93
C LEU A 8 -34.46 27.53 73.42
N PHE A 9 -35.51 26.89 72.91
CA PHE A 9 -35.93 26.85 71.52
C PHE A 9 -36.90 27.98 71.16
N THR A 10 -37.06 28.16 69.83
CA THR A 10 -38.13 28.87 69.10
C THR A 10 -37.96 30.39 69.03
N SER A 11 -37.90 31.00 67.85
CA SER A 11 -39.00 31.10 66.89
C SER A 11 -38.48 31.48 65.50
N SER A 12 -38.87 30.70 64.50
CA SER A 12 -38.76 31.02 63.08
C SER A 12 -39.76 32.13 62.74
N GLN A 13 -39.34 33.23 62.11
CA GLN A 13 -40.17 33.98 61.17
C GLN A 13 -39.36 34.67 60.06
N ASN A 14 -39.62 34.22 58.83
CA ASN A 14 -39.93 35.02 57.64
C ASN A 14 -38.81 35.78 56.92
N PHE A 15 -38.20 35.05 55.99
CA PHE A 15 -38.22 35.33 54.55
C PHE A 15 -38.56 36.78 54.15
N LYS A 16 -37.53 37.61 53.94
CA LYS A 16 -37.56 38.67 52.93
C LYS A 16 -36.23 38.71 52.20
N GLN A 17 -36.28 38.09 51.03
CA GLN A 17 -35.38 38.23 49.90
C GLN A 17 -35.21 39.71 49.54
N SER A 18 -34.10 40.31 49.95
CA SER A 18 -33.58 41.52 49.31
C SER A 18 -32.47 41.10 48.36
N LEU A 19 -32.83 41.06 47.08
CA LEU A 19 -31.93 40.85 45.95
C LEU A 19 -30.84 41.92 46.02
N LEU A 20 -29.69 41.58 46.61
CA LEU A 20 -28.44 42.23 46.25
C LEU A 20 -28.22 41.91 44.79
N ILE A 21 -28.31 42.91 43.93
CA ILE A 21 -27.88 42.83 42.54
C ILE A 21 -26.37 42.58 42.61
N PRO A 22 -25.82 41.39 42.32
CA PRO A 22 -24.47 41.39 41.81
C PRO A 22 -24.60 42.13 40.49
N VAL A 23 -23.99 43.31 40.37
CA VAL A 23 -23.57 43.76 39.06
C VAL A 23 -22.63 42.67 38.61
N SER A 24 -23.18 41.71 37.86
CA SER A 24 -22.43 40.76 37.10
C SER A 24 -21.51 41.63 36.28
N ALA A 25 -20.25 41.75 36.71
CA ALA A 25 -19.20 42.10 35.80
C ALA A 25 -19.27 40.97 34.77
N ASN A 26 -20.05 41.21 33.71
CA ASN A 26 -19.96 40.46 32.49
C ASN A 26 -18.52 40.67 32.09
N LEU A 27 -17.68 39.71 32.47
CA LEU A 27 -16.36 39.54 31.92
C LEU A 27 -16.63 39.13 30.47
N GLU A 28 -17.09 40.07 29.66
CA GLU A 28 -17.23 39.88 28.24
C GLU A 28 -15.80 39.68 27.77
N PHE A 29 -15.46 38.42 27.52
CA PHE A 29 -14.19 38.05 26.92
C PHE A 29 -14.21 38.62 25.51
N ILE A 30 -13.78 39.88 25.36
CA ILE A 30 -13.62 40.53 24.06
C ILE A 30 -12.49 39.77 23.36
N ARG A 31 -12.88 38.72 22.65
CA ARG A 31 -12.01 37.99 21.74
C ARG A 31 -11.83 38.88 20.51
N ASN A 32 -10.81 39.74 20.56
CA ASN A 32 -10.33 40.43 19.37
C ASN A 32 -10.06 39.39 18.27
N ALA A 33 -10.44 39.69 17.03
CA ALA A 33 -10.25 38.79 15.91
C ALA A 33 -8.77 38.39 15.81
N ALA A 34 -8.44 37.16 16.17
CA ALA A 34 -7.13 36.60 15.87
C ALA A 34 -7.02 36.53 14.34
N LYS A 35 -5.96 37.10 13.76
CA LYS A 35 -5.65 36.88 12.34
C LYS A 35 -5.63 35.36 12.14
N LYS A 36 -6.48 34.83 11.26
CA LYS A 36 -6.41 33.41 10.86
C LYS A 36 -5.01 33.17 10.31
N ALA A 37 -4.15 32.53 11.09
CA ALA A 37 -2.95 31.92 10.56
C ALA A 37 -3.42 30.74 9.68
N GLY A 38 -3.50 30.96 8.38
CA GLY A 38 -3.78 29.90 7.42
C GLY A 38 -2.64 28.90 7.47
N GLY A 39 -2.91 27.66 7.85
CA GLY A 39 -1.90 26.59 7.80
C GLY A 39 -1.40 26.42 6.37
N THR A 40 -0.08 26.41 6.17
CA THR A 40 0.52 26.04 4.89
C THR A 40 0.24 24.57 4.59
N ALA A 41 0.17 24.18 3.32
CA ALA A 41 0.05 22.78 2.95
C ALA A 41 1.20 21.97 3.59
N ARG A 42 0.89 21.15 4.59
CA ARG A 42 1.87 20.28 5.30
C ARG A 42 2.40 19.16 4.41
N ASN A 43 1.76 18.91 3.27
CA ASN A 43 2.13 17.87 2.31
C ASN A 43 2.98 18.47 1.18
N GLN A 44 4.20 18.91 1.49
CA GLN A 44 5.14 19.46 0.49
C GLN A 44 5.66 18.37 -0.48
N GLY A 45 5.54 17.09 -0.12
CA GLY A 45 5.95 15.94 -0.94
C GLY A 45 4.89 15.44 -1.94
N GLY A 46 3.93 16.29 -2.33
CA GLY A 46 2.84 15.91 -3.24
C GLY A 46 3.29 15.72 -4.68
N ASN A 47 2.98 14.56 -5.28
CA ASN A 47 2.88 14.25 -6.71
C ASN A 47 4.04 14.64 -7.66
N SER A 48 5.21 15.07 -7.16
CA SER A 48 6.38 15.40 -7.98
C SER A 48 7.13 14.15 -8.51
N CYS A 49 6.74 12.95 -8.07
CA CYS A 49 7.33 11.70 -8.54
C CYS A 49 7.06 11.50 -10.03
N LYS A 50 8.11 11.56 -10.84
CA LYS A 50 8.06 11.22 -12.27
C LYS A 50 7.51 9.81 -12.48
N ALA A 51 6.75 9.63 -13.56
CA ALA A 51 6.25 8.32 -13.96
C ALA A 51 7.41 7.34 -14.20
N LYS A 52 7.30 6.11 -13.69
CA LYS A 52 8.36 5.09 -13.77
C LYS A 52 8.29 4.24 -15.05
N HIS A 53 7.36 4.54 -15.97
CA HIS A 53 7.16 3.87 -17.27
C HIS A 53 7.15 2.32 -17.21
N ARG A 54 6.57 1.77 -16.13
CA ARG A 54 6.41 0.33 -15.92
C ARG A 54 5.22 -0.21 -16.72
N GLY A 55 5.27 -1.49 -17.08
CA GLY A 55 4.21 -2.18 -17.81
C GLY A 55 4.76 -3.16 -18.83
N TRP A 56 3.89 -3.53 -19.77
CA TRP A 56 4.23 -4.38 -20.91
C TRP A 56 5.23 -3.69 -21.84
N LYS A 57 6.21 -4.46 -22.32
CA LYS A 57 7.13 -4.07 -23.39
C LYS A 57 6.89 -4.94 -24.62
N ILE A 58 6.73 -6.25 -24.42
CA ILE A 58 6.28 -7.21 -25.42
C ILE A 58 5.16 -8.03 -24.77
N ALA A 59 3.95 -7.91 -25.30
CA ALA A 59 2.80 -8.70 -24.81
C ALA A 59 2.72 -10.03 -25.58
N GLU A 60 2.75 -9.95 -26.90
CA GLU A 60 2.78 -11.08 -27.83
C GLU A 60 3.71 -10.71 -28.99
N GLY A 61 4.34 -11.70 -29.61
CA GLY A 61 5.24 -11.49 -30.75
C GLY A 61 6.62 -12.10 -30.53
N TYR A 62 7.62 -11.68 -31.31
CA TYR A 62 8.97 -12.25 -31.23
C TYR A 62 9.86 -11.47 -30.26
N ALA A 63 10.57 -12.19 -29.40
CA ALA A 63 11.60 -11.66 -28.53
C ALA A 63 12.93 -12.35 -28.80
N GLN A 64 14.01 -11.58 -28.81
CA GLN A 64 15.36 -12.11 -28.75
C GLN A 64 15.72 -12.48 -27.30
N ALA A 65 16.67 -13.40 -27.13
CA ALA A 65 17.22 -13.72 -25.82
C ALA A 65 17.73 -12.45 -25.11
N GLY A 66 17.44 -12.34 -23.82
CA GLY A 66 17.78 -11.19 -22.96
C GLY A 66 16.82 -10.00 -23.05
N LYS A 67 15.85 -9.98 -23.97
CA LYS A 67 14.95 -8.84 -24.14
C LYS A 67 13.94 -8.73 -22.99
N ILE A 68 13.70 -7.51 -22.51
CA ILE A 68 12.72 -7.24 -21.45
C ILE A 68 11.31 -7.42 -22.01
N LEU A 69 10.52 -8.27 -21.35
CA LEU A 69 9.13 -8.56 -21.71
C LEU A 69 8.15 -7.65 -20.96
N ALA A 70 8.33 -7.54 -19.64
CA ALA A 70 7.47 -6.73 -18.79
C ALA A 70 8.23 -6.19 -17.57
N THR A 71 7.87 -4.99 -17.16
CA THR A 71 8.41 -4.33 -15.95
C THR A 71 7.26 -4.11 -14.99
N GLN A 72 7.41 -4.57 -13.74
CA GLN A 72 6.34 -4.51 -12.74
C GLN A 72 6.87 -4.08 -11.37
N ASN A 73 5.97 -3.85 -10.41
CA ASN A 73 6.32 -3.51 -9.02
C ASN A 73 5.84 -4.56 -8.04
N THR A 74 4.62 -5.01 -8.26
CA THR A 74 4.01 -6.19 -7.65
C THR A 74 3.97 -7.30 -8.70
N LEU A 75 3.78 -8.53 -8.24
CA LEU A 75 3.83 -9.70 -9.10
C LEU A 75 2.48 -9.87 -9.83
N ARG A 76 2.31 -9.08 -10.91
CA ARG A 76 1.12 -9.08 -11.78
C ARG A 76 1.20 -10.21 -12.80
N TRP A 77 2.39 -10.44 -13.33
CA TRP A 77 2.74 -11.52 -14.23
C TRP A 77 3.81 -12.41 -13.60
N HIS A 78 3.71 -13.70 -13.88
CA HIS A 78 4.68 -14.71 -13.44
C HIS A 78 5.61 -15.10 -14.59
N PRO A 79 6.86 -15.46 -14.28
CA PRO A 79 7.72 -16.13 -15.25
C PRO A 79 7.18 -17.54 -15.51
N GLY A 80 7.05 -17.91 -16.78
CA GLY A 80 6.76 -19.26 -17.21
C GLY A 80 7.92 -19.84 -18.02
N LEU A 81 7.63 -20.53 -19.12
CA LEU A 81 8.63 -21.23 -19.92
C LEU A 81 9.65 -20.28 -20.56
N HIS A 82 10.95 -20.54 -20.38
CA HIS A 82 12.08 -19.75 -20.91
C HIS A 82 12.01 -18.24 -20.60
N VAL A 83 11.47 -17.88 -19.44
CA VAL A 83 11.38 -16.51 -18.95
C VAL A 83 12.06 -16.39 -17.60
N GLY A 84 12.99 -15.46 -17.49
CA GLY A 84 13.67 -15.12 -16.24
C GLY A 84 12.99 -13.97 -15.52
N MET A 85 13.17 -13.90 -14.20
CA MET A 85 12.74 -12.78 -13.36
C MET A 85 13.94 -12.15 -12.65
N GLY A 86 14.14 -10.84 -12.85
CA GLY A 86 15.18 -10.08 -12.14
C GLY A 86 14.79 -9.74 -10.69
N ARG A 87 15.76 -9.29 -9.87
CA ARG A 87 15.54 -8.89 -8.47
C ARG A 87 14.43 -7.84 -8.30
N ASN A 88 14.26 -6.94 -9.27
CA ASN A 88 13.25 -5.89 -9.28
C ASN A 88 11.89 -6.34 -9.85
N GLY A 89 11.73 -7.64 -10.16
CA GLY A 89 10.51 -8.24 -10.71
C GLY A 89 10.33 -8.05 -12.21
N THR A 90 11.36 -7.57 -12.93
CA THR A 90 11.35 -7.45 -14.39
C THR A 90 11.43 -8.82 -15.02
N LEU A 91 10.56 -9.10 -16.00
CA LEU A 91 10.58 -10.33 -16.78
C LEU A 91 11.38 -10.14 -18.06
N TYR A 92 12.24 -11.09 -18.40
CA TYR A 92 13.05 -11.08 -19.61
C TYR A 92 13.06 -12.47 -20.28
N ALA A 93 13.19 -12.48 -21.60
CA ALA A 93 13.29 -13.72 -22.37
C ALA A 93 14.66 -14.36 -22.14
N MET A 94 14.71 -15.66 -21.83
CA MET A 94 15.97 -16.40 -21.73
C MET A 94 16.42 -16.91 -23.11
N GLU A 95 15.46 -17.25 -23.97
CA GLU A 95 15.70 -17.75 -25.33
C GLU A 95 15.04 -16.83 -26.36
N ALA A 96 15.46 -16.94 -27.63
CA ALA A 96 14.84 -16.23 -28.73
C ALA A 96 13.62 -17.01 -29.24
N GLY A 97 12.47 -16.35 -29.37
CA GLY A 97 11.24 -17.05 -29.68
C GLY A 97 9.97 -16.22 -29.63
N LYS A 98 8.84 -16.90 -29.80
CA LYS A 98 7.51 -16.31 -29.74
C LYS A 98 7.03 -16.22 -28.29
N VAL A 99 6.73 -15.00 -27.86
CA VAL A 99 6.14 -14.66 -26.57
C VAL A 99 4.64 -14.90 -26.60
N ILE A 100 4.15 -15.65 -25.61
CA ILE A 100 2.74 -15.94 -25.39
C ILE A 100 2.43 -15.71 -23.91
N VAL A 101 1.26 -15.11 -23.63
CA VAL A 101 0.77 -14.95 -22.26
C VAL A 101 -0.42 -15.86 -22.03
N THR A 102 -0.29 -16.80 -21.11
CA THR A 102 -1.33 -17.76 -20.74
C THR A 102 -1.88 -17.45 -19.35
N CYS A 103 -3.07 -17.95 -19.03
CA CYS A 103 -3.63 -17.90 -17.69
C CYS A 103 -3.56 -19.30 -17.10
N GLU A 104 -2.64 -19.51 -16.16
CA GLU A 104 -2.34 -20.83 -15.60
C GLU A 104 -2.42 -20.78 -14.08
N LYS A 105 -2.60 -21.96 -13.47
CA LYS A 105 -2.50 -22.13 -12.02
C LYS A 105 -1.05 -21.86 -11.61
N VAL A 106 -0.86 -21.08 -10.56
CA VAL A 106 0.46 -20.76 -10.04
C VAL A 106 0.82 -21.74 -8.93
N ASP A 107 1.95 -22.42 -9.09
CA ASP A 107 2.58 -23.16 -8.01
C ASP A 107 3.61 -22.23 -7.34
N LEU A 108 3.24 -21.73 -6.17
CA LEU A 108 4.01 -20.72 -5.43
C LEU A 108 4.96 -21.39 -4.43
N ASP A 109 6.23 -20.97 -4.44
CA ASP A 109 7.14 -21.22 -3.31
C ASP A 109 6.88 -20.18 -2.22
N TRP A 110 6.25 -20.60 -1.13
CA TRP A 110 5.90 -19.75 0.00
C TRP A 110 7.11 -19.16 0.73
N GLU A 111 8.30 -19.76 0.59
CA GLU A 111 9.52 -19.23 1.21
C GLU A 111 10.12 -18.06 0.43
N HIS A 112 9.77 -17.93 -0.85
CA HIS A 112 10.33 -16.90 -1.72
C HIS A 112 9.84 -15.49 -1.33
N SER A 113 10.79 -14.54 -1.25
CA SER A 113 10.53 -13.18 -0.76
C SER A 113 9.46 -12.42 -1.57
N TRP A 114 9.44 -12.59 -2.89
CA TRP A 114 8.40 -12.01 -3.74
C TRP A 114 7.03 -12.63 -3.47
N VAL A 115 6.97 -13.92 -3.20
CA VAL A 115 5.71 -14.62 -2.92
C VAL A 115 5.15 -14.16 -1.60
N LYS A 116 5.95 -14.16 -0.51
CA LYS A 116 5.54 -13.64 0.80
C LYS A 116 4.98 -12.23 0.68
N ARG A 117 5.67 -11.34 -0.02
CA ARG A 117 5.26 -9.94 -0.20
C ARG A 117 3.95 -9.78 -0.99
N ASN A 118 3.68 -10.65 -1.96
CA ASN A 118 2.55 -10.51 -2.87
C ASN A 118 1.33 -11.36 -2.52
N TYR A 119 1.52 -12.44 -1.74
CA TYR A 119 0.51 -13.46 -1.46
C TYR A 119 0.35 -13.79 0.03
N SER A 120 0.99 -13.05 0.95
CA SER A 120 0.81 -13.24 2.39
C SER A 120 -0.68 -13.33 2.78
N GLY A 121 -1.05 -14.36 3.53
CA GLY A 121 -2.43 -14.58 3.99
C GLY A 121 -3.37 -15.20 2.94
N ARG A 122 -2.84 -15.72 1.83
CA ARG A 122 -3.60 -16.46 0.80
C ARG A 122 -3.15 -17.92 0.68
N GLU A 123 -2.54 -18.44 1.74
CA GLU A 123 -2.06 -19.81 1.81
C GLU A 123 -3.21 -20.81 1.65
N GLY A 124 -2.98 -21.88 0.88
CA GLY A 124 -3.99 -22.91 0.59
C GLY A 124 -5.02 -22.57 -0.49
N LEU A 125 -5.00 -21.36 -1.06
CA LEU A 125 -5.89 -20.99 -2.16
C LEU A 125 -5.29 -21.36 -3.53
N THR A 126 -6.11 -21.86 -4.43
CA THR A 126 -5.71 -22.04 -5.84
C THR A 126 -5.73 -20.69 -6.54
N ILE A 127 -4.56 -20.19 -6.94
CA ILE A 127 -4.40 -18.88 -7.56
C ILE A 127 -4.10 -19.05 -9.05
N TYR A 128 -4.87 -18.40 -9.91
CA TYR A 128 -4.60 -18.30 -11.34
C TYR A 128 -3.98 -16.96 -11.68
N LYS A 129 -2.92 -16.96 -12.49
CA LYS A 129 -2.25 -15.74 -12.97
C LYS A 129 -1.77 -15.87 -14.40
N LYS A 130 -1.42 -14.71 -14.94
CA LYS A 130 -0.80 -14.59 -16.25
C LYS A 130 0.66 -15.01 -16.19
N HIS A 131 1.03 -16.00 -16.97
CA HIS A 131 2.41 -16.44 -17.14
C HIS A 131 2.94 -15.96 -18.49
N TYR A 132 4.17 -15.48 -18.51
CA TYR A 132 4.90 -15.21 -19.74
C TYR A 132 5.66 -16.47 -20.15
N ASN A 133 5.37 -16.95 -21.35
CA ASN A 133 6.03 -18.09 -21.96
C ASN A 133 6.73 -17.66 -23.25
N VAL A 134 7.97 -18.11 -23.45
CA VAL A 134 8.70 -17.93 -24.71
C VAL A 134 8.87 -19.30 -25.35
N ILE A 135 8.21 -19.49 -26.49
CA ILE A 135 8.38 -20.68 -27.32
C ILE A 135 9.57 -20.44 -28.24
N PRO A 136 10.69 -21.16 -28.07
CA PRO A 136 11.89 -20.92 -28.83
C PRO A 136 11.69 -21.27 -30.29
N GLU A 137 12.45 -20.61 -31.15
CA GLU A 137 12.57 -21.05 -32.53
C GLU A 137 13.23 -22.42 -32.58
N LYS A 138 12.76 -23.27 -33.50
CA LYS A 138 13.35 -24.59 -33.69
C LYS A 138 14.80 -24.42 -34.10
N GLN A 139 15.70 -25.11 -33.40
CA GLN A 139 17.09 -25.22 -33.81
C GLN A 139 17.15 -25.81 -35.22
N HIS A 140 18.10 -25.35 -36.03
CA HIS A 140 18.27 -25.89 -37.37
C HIS A 140 18.71 -27.37 -37.30
N ASP A 141 17.98 -28.26 -37.96
CA ASP A 141 18.29 -29.71 -38.04
C ASP A 141 19.39 -30.04 -39.09
N CYS A 142 20.11 -29.03 -39.58
CA CYS A 142 21.16 -29.20 -40.58
C CYS A 142 22.51 -29.37 -39.88
N PHE A 143 23.04 -30.59 -39.93
CA PHE A 143 24.39 -30.90 -39.47
C PHE A 143 25.36 -30.78 -40.65
N LYS A 144 26.45 -30.04 -40.47
CA LYS A 144 27.56 -29.98 -41.43
C LYS A 144 28.66 -30.91 -40.96
N LEU A 145 29.06 -31.87 -41.79
CA LEU A 145 30.25 -32.66 -41.55
C LEU A 145 31.47 -31.74 -41.64
N ILE A 146 32.28 -31.69 -40.57
CA ILE A 146 33.45 -30.82 -40.48
C ILE A 146 34.70 -31.57 -40.93
N ASP A 147 34.85 -32.82 -40.48
CA ASP A 147 35.96 -33.68 -40.85
C ASP A 147 35.53 -35.14 -40.79
N ALA A 148 36.09 -35.98 -41.66
CA ALA A 148 35.91 -37.41 -41.66
C ALA A 148 37.26 -38.05 -41.34
N VAL A 149 37.34 -38.69 -40.16
CA VAL A 149 38.53 -39.42 -39.69
C VAL A 149 38.77 -40.66 -40.53
#